data_AF-A0A3D0XW47-F1
#
_entry.id   AF-A0A3D0XW47-F1
#
_cell.length_a   1.000
_cell.length_b   1.000
_cell.length_c   1.000
_cell.angle_alpha   90.00
_cell.angle_beta   90.00
_cell.angle_gamma   90.00
#
_symmetry.space_group_name_H-M   'P 1'
#
loop_
_entity.id
_entity.type
_entity.pdbx_description
1 polymer ?
#
loop_
_entity_poly.entity_id
_entity_poly.type
_entity_poly.pdbx_seq_one_letter_code
_entity_poly.pdbx_strand_id
1 'polypeptide(L)' 'LMSALFMDVNPIPVKEALRMMGYDCGICRLPLVEMDDSAKQKLASVLKTYGLIR' A
#
# COMPACT_ATOMS: atom_id res chain seq x y z
N LEU A 1 -1.31 11.64 -1.23
CA LEU A 1 -0.40 10.54 -1.58
C LEU A 1 0.66 10.30 -0.51
N MET A 2 1.50 11.29 -0.17
CA MET A 2 2.55 11.13 0.86
C MET A 2 2.00 10.64 2.21
N SER A 3 0.92 11.21 2.73
CA SER A 3 0.35 10.76 4.02
C SER A 3 -0.13 9.30 4.01
N ALA A 4 -0.53 8.77 2.85
CA ALA A 4 -1.01 7.39 2.73
C ALA A 4 0.15 6.37 2.59
N LEU A 5 1.28 6.79 2.02
CA LEU A 5 2.48 5.94 1.90
C LEU A 5 3.29 5.86 3.20
N PHE A 6 3.02 6.75 4.15
CA PHE A 6 3.67 6.83 5.46
C PHE A 6 2.68 6.57 6.62
N MET A 7 1.52 5.98 6.33
CA MET A 7 0.52 5.66 7.36
C MET A 7 0.87 4.41 8.18
N ASP A 8 1.88 3.65 7.73
CA ASP A 8 2.42 2.46 8.40
C ASP A 8 3.95 2.43 8.20
N VAL A 9 4.62 1.44 8.78
CA VAL A 9 6.07 1.25 8.69
C VAL A 9 6.47 1.03 7.21
N ASN A 10 7.22 1.99 6.67
CA ASN A 10 7.84 1.85 5.36
C ASN A 10 8.79 0.64 5.38
N PRO A 11 8.73 -0.31 4.42
CA PRO A 11 8.11 -0.28 3.09
C PRO A 11 6.73 -0.93 2.91
N ILE A 12 5.95 -1.17 3.97
CA ILE A 12 4.67 -1.90 3.86
C ILE A 12 3.66 -1.19 2.95
N PRO A 13 3.31 0.11 3.14
CA PRO A 13 2.29 0.76 2.31
C PRO A 13 2.70 0.92 0.84
N VAL A 14 3.99 1.13 0.60
CA VAL A 14 4.55 1.30 -0.75
C VAL A 14 4.45 -0.01 -1.52
N LYS A 15 4.84 -1.14 -0.90
CA LYS A 15 4.70 -2.46 -1.51
C LYS A 15 3.24 -2.80 -1.78
N GLU A 16 2.35 -2.49 -0.84
CA GLU A 16 0.93 -2.75 -1.02
C GLU A 16 0.35 -1.92 -2.17
N ALA A 17 0.72 -0.64 -2.27
CA ALA A 17 0.32 0.23 -3.38
C ALA A 17 0.79 -0.32 -4.72
N LEU A 18 2.05 -0.74 -4.81
CA LEU A 18 2.62 -1.33 -6.02
C LEU A 18 1.92 -2.65 -6.39
N ARG A 19 1.59 -3.48 -5.40
CA ARG A 19 0.80 -4.71 -5.61
C ARG A 19 -0.61 -4.40 -6.13
N MET A 20 -1.28 -3.40 -5.57
CA MET A 20 -2.59 -2.90 -6.05
C MET A 20 -2.51 -2.32 -7.47
N MET A 21 -1.36 -1.75 -7.84
CA MET A 21 -1.08 -1.24 -9.19
C MET A 21 -0.69 -2.36 -10.19
N GLY A 22 -0.59 -3.62 -9.75
CA GLY A 22 -0.25 -4.76 -10.61
C GLY A 22 1.24 -5.05 -10.74
N TYR A 23 2.10 -4.42 -9.93
CA TYR A 23 3.53 -4.74 -9.87
C TYR A 23 3.80 -5.89 -8.90
N ASP A 24 4.66 -6.81 -9.30
CA ASP A 24 5.10 -7.89 -8.43
C ASP A 24 6.21 -7.41 -7.46
N CYS A 25 5.80 -6.92 -6.29
CA CYS A 25 6.71 -6.43 -5.23
C CYS A 25 7.04 -7.47 -4.15
N GLY A 26 6.53 -8.70 -4.29
CA GLY A 26 6.65 -9.77 -3.32
C GLY A 26 6.09 -9.43 -1.93
N ILE A 27 6.16 -10.38 -1.01
CA ILE A 27 5.70 -10.20 0.37
C ILE A 27 6.69 -9.37 1.20
N CYS A 28 6.19 -8.75 2.28
CA CYS A 28 7.04 -8.22 3.34
C CYS A 28 7.73 -9.39 4.07
N ARG A 29 9.02 -9.24 4.34
CA ARG A 29 9.78 -10.21 5.15
C ARG A 29 9.66 -9.81 6.61
N LEU A 30 9.50 -10.78 7.49
CA LEU A 30 9.52 -10.55 8.94
C LEU A 30 10.77 -9.75 9.34
N PRO A 31 10.66 -8.79 10.29
CA PRO A 31 9.53 -8.52 11.19
C PRO A 31 8.38 -7.69 10.60
N LEU A 32 8.46 -7.30 9.32
CA LEU A 32 7.42 -6.51 8.65
C LEU A 32 6.27 -7.42 8.25
N VAL A 33 5.08 -7.15 8.79
CA VAL A 33 3.84 -7.87 8.49
C VAL A 33 3.05 -7.16 7.40
N GLU A 34 2.04 -7.83 6.85
CA GLU A 34 1.12 -7.17 5.92
C GLU A 34 0.32 -6.08 6.64
N MET A 35 -0.07 -5.07 5.87
CA MET A 35 -0.91 -3.97 6.33
C MET A 35 -2.32 -4.48 6.68
N ASP A 36 -2.93 -3.88 7.71
CA ASP A 36 -4.31 -4.16 8.09
C ASP A 36 -5.30 -3.84 6.95
N ASP A 37 -6.42 -4.59 6.91
CA ASP A 37 -7.45 -4.42 5.86
C ASP A 37 -8.05 -3.01 5.84
N SER A 38 -8.21 -2.37 7.00
CA SER A 38 -8.71 -0.99 7.10
C SER A 38 -7.73 0.01 6.46
N ALA A 39 -6.43 -0.20 6.65
CA ALA A 39 -5.39 0.62 6.04
C ALA A 39 -5.33 0.34 4.53
N LYS A 40 -5.46 -0.93 4.10
CA LYS A 40 -5.51 -1.31 2.68
C LYS A 40 -6.63 -0.59 1.94
N GLN A 41 -7.82 -0.49 2.54
CA GLN A 41 -8.95 0.25 1.97
C GLN A 41 -8.68 1.76 1.84
N LYS A 42 -8.05 2.38 2.86
CA LYS A 42 -7.65 3.79 2.81
C LYS A 42 -6.63 4.02 1.70
N LEU A 43 -5.62 3.16 1.59
CA LEU A 43 -4.61 3.24 0.53
C LEU A 43 -5.25 3.10 -0.85
N ALA A 44 -6.12 2.11 -1.05
CA ALA A 44 -6.84 1.91 -2.31
C ALA A 44 -7.69 3.14 -2.68
N SER A 45 -8.40 3.73 -1.72
CA SER A 45 -9.21 4.94 -1.94
C SER A 45 -8.35 6.13 -2.37
N VAL A 46 -7.17 6.29 -1.75
CA VAL A 46 -6.20 7.32 -2.13
C VAL A 46 -5.67 7.03 -3.53
N LEU A 47 -5.20 5.82 -3.83
CA LEU A 47 -4.68 5.45 -5.15
C LEU A 47 -5.72 5.65 -6.27
N LYS A 48 -7.01 5.35 -6.01
CA LYS A 48 -8.12 5.64 -6.93
C LYS A 48 -8.32 7.13 -7.16
N THR A 49 -8.27 7.93 -6.09
CA THR A 49 -8.37 9.41 -6.18
C THR A 49 -7.27 9.99 -7.06
N TYR A 50 -6.06 9.41 -7.02
CA TYR A 50 -4.94 9.83 -7.86
C TYR A 50 -4.92 9.17 -9.25
N GLY A 51 -5.88 8.31 -9.58
CA GLY A 51 -5.94 7.63 -10.89
C GLY A 51 -4.85 6.58 -11.12
N LEU A 52 -4.18 6.12 -10.05
CA LEU A 52 -3.10 5.13 -10.13
C LEU A 52 -3.62 3.69 -10.24
N ILE A 53 -4.83 3.45 -9.76
CA ILE A 53 -5.58 2.20 -9.89
C ILE A 53 -7.02 2.54 -10.30
N ARG A 54 -7.65 1.68 -11.11
CA ARG A 54 -9.06 1.83 -11.54
C ARG A 54 -10.03 1.23 -10.52
#